data_AF-A0A4P9ZJN0-F1
#
_entry.id   AF-A0A4P9ZJN0-F1
#
_cell.length_a   1.000
_cell.length_b   1.000
_cell.length_c   1.000
_cell.angle_alpha   90.00
_cell.angle_beta   90.00
_cell.angle_gamma   90.00
#
_symmetry.space_group_name_H-M   'P 1'
#
loop_
_entity.id
_entity.type
_entity.pdbx_description
1 polymer ?
#
loop_
_entity_poly.entity_id
_entity_poly.type
_entity_poly.pdbx_seq_one_letter_code
_entity_poly.pdbx_strand_id
1 'polypeptide(L)'
;MEAIGKTAVAVGAQLSWLTPDPAYRAIPMTMEGVHQKENAQLAAQLVTTWIRDAPPARTFNQALLDRVDPDTGLPQYVVSSVTRTQWPGRSQIIRDDAHNLKWFIDGAHTRESIEACCRWYEGCVEQPAGEDHQPRPALVLLFNCTGGRAGEAMLAQLAQFFIDRKVLVAHAVFCPNITNRPDSQKPDQQQLLSLLSDQRAHERVWRTLVPADSNSSGAVEVVGSIGEAVDWIQNHCNGAHVLVTGSLHLAGGVLDALDIAPFGNTD
;
A
#
# COMPACT_ATOMS: atom_id res chain seq x y z
N MET A 1 3.56 4.80 -22.09
CA MET A 1 2.72 4.88 -23.31
C MET A 1 3.40 4.22 -24.51
N GLU A 2 4.60 4.67 -24.91
CA GLU A 2 5.28 4.18 -26.12
C GLU A 2 5.60 2.67 -26.11
N ALA A 3 6.03 2.12 -24.96
CA ALA A 3 6.33 0.69 -24.83
C ALA A 3 5.09 -0.20 -25.02
N ILE A 4 3.97 0.12 -24.38
CA ILE A 4 2.71 -0.65 -24.48
C ILE A 4 2.18 -0.62 -25.92
N GLY A 5 2.24 0.55 -26.57
CA GLY A 5 1.86 0.69 -27.98
C GLY A 5 2.71 -0.20 -28.90
N LYS A 6 4.03 -0.19 -28.73
CA LYS A 6 4.94 -1.06 -29.49
C LYS A 6 4.65 -2.54 -29.26
N THR A 7 4.41 -2.95 -28.02
CA THR A 7 4.07 -4.33 -27.69
C THR A 7 2.76 -4.76 -28.34
N ALA A 8 1.71 -3.93 -28.27
CA ALA A 8 0.42 -4.24 -28.88
C ALA A 8 0.55 -4.47 -30.39
N VAL A 9 1.29 -3.61 -31.10
CA VAL A 9 1.60 -3.78 -32.53
C VAL A 9 2.37 -5.08 -32.79
N ALA A 10 3.40 -5.36 -31.99
CA ALA A 10 4.25 -6.54 -32.18
C ALA A 10 3.48 -7.87 -32.03
N VAL A 11 2.47 -7.91 -31.15
CA VAL A 11 1.64 -9.10 -30.94
C VAL A 11 0.33 -9.09 -31.73
N GLY A 12 0.10 -8.07 -32.57
CA GLY A 12 -1.13 -7.92 -33.35
C GLY A 12 -2.40 -7.70 -32.51
N ALA A 13 -2.26 -7.17 -31.29
CA ALA A 13 -3.39 -6.90 -30.40
C ALA A 13 -3.96 -5.50 -30.62
N GLN A 14 -5.28 -5.38 -30.52
CA GLN A 14 -5.94 -4.09 -30.47
C GLN A 14 -5.68 -3.43 -29.10
N LEU A 15 -5.15 -2.21 -29.12
CA LEU A 15 -4.95 -1.40 -27.92
C LEU A 15 -6.01 -0.30 -27.86
N SER A 16 -6.71 -0.21 -26.74
CA SER A 16 -7.62 0.89 -26.42
C SER A 16 -7.19 1.57 -25.12
N TRP A 17 -7.27 2.89 -25.10
CA TRP A 17 -7.03 3.69 -23.89
C TRP A 17 -8.37 4.01 -23.25
N LEU A 18 -8.50 3.71 -21.95
CA LEU A 18 -9.69 4.01 -21.19
C LEU A 18 -9.59 5.41 -20.60
N THR A 19 -10.61 6.22 -20.81
CA THR A 19 -10.81 7.46 -20.06
C THR A 19 -11.45 7.12 -18.72
N PRO A 20 -10.99 7.69 -17.58
CA PRO A 20 -11.65 7.48 -16.30
C PRO A 20 -13.14 7.81 -16.36
N ASP A 21 -13.97 6.84 -15.99
CA ASP A 21 -15.42 6.93 -16.06
C ASP A 21 -16.00 7.20 -14.66
N PRO A 22 -16.76 8.30 -14.48
CA PRO A 22 -17.37 8.65 -13.19
C PRO A 22 -18.24 7.54 -12.58
N ALA A 23 -18.86 6.67 -13.39
CA ALA A 23 -19.68 5.58 -12.90
C ALA A 23 -18.89 4.60 -12.02
N TYR A 24 -17.64 4.30 -12.39
CA TYR A 24 -16.76 3.43 -11.61
C TYR A 24 -16.27 4.10 -10.32
N ARG A 25 -16.12 5.43 -10.34
CA ARG A 25 -15.74 6.20 -9.16
C ARG A 25 -16.86 6.25 -8.12
N ALA A 26 -18.12 6.19 -8.56
CA ALA A 26 -19.30 6.17 -7.71
C ALA A 26 -19.53 4.83 -7.00
N ILE A 27 -18.95 3.73 -7.48
CA ILE A 27 -19.09 2.41 -6.82
C ILE A 27 -18.45 2.47 -5.43
N PRO A 28 -19.14 2.11 -4.34
CA PRO A 28 -18.52 1.93 -3.04
C PRO A 28 -17.46 0.85 -3.11
N MET A 29 -16.24 1.13 -2.65
CA MET A 29 -15.14 0.14 -2.61
C MET A 29 -14.59 0.05 -1.20
N THR A 30 -14.30 -1.18 -0.81
CA THR A 30 -13.56 -1.53 0.42
C THR A 30 -12.07 -1.20 0.28
N MET A 31 -11.52 -1.24 -0.93
CA MET A 31 -10.14 -0.82 -1.21
C MET A 31 -10.06 0.69 -1.39
N GLU A 32 -9.29 1.34 -0.53
CA GLU A 32 -9.12 2.79 -0.52
C GLU A 32 -8.10 3.28 -1.57
N GLY A 33 -8.19 4.55 -1.94
CA GLY A 33 -7.26 5.22 -2.84
C GLY A 33 -7.76 5.34 -4.29
N VAL A 34 -7.52 6.52 -4.88
CA VAL A 34 -8.02 6.88 -6.23
C VAL A 34 -7.55 5.91 -7.32
N HIS A 35 -6.31 5.45 -7.24
CA HIS A 35 -5.73 4.50 -8.18
C HIS A 35 -6.45 3.13 -8.19
N GLN A 36 -7.10 2.75 -7.08
CA GLN A 36 -7.87 1.50 -7.04
C GLN A 36 -9.18 1.60 -7.84
N LYS A 37 -9.77 2.80 -7.95
CA LYS A 37 -10.91 3.04 -8.86
C LYS A 37 -10.52 2.83 -10.32
N GLU A 38 -9.33 3.30 -10.70
CA GLU A 38 -8.80 3.12 -12.06
C GLU A 38 -8.48 1.65 -12.34
N ASN A 39 -7.88 0.94 -11.38
CA ASN A 39 -7.65 -0.51 -11.47
C ASN A 39 -8.97 -1.29 -11.61
N ALA A 40 -9.99 -0.93 -10.83
CA ALA A 40 -11.32 -1.55 -10.89
C ALA A 40 -11.99 -1.33 -12.26
N GLN A 41 -11.93 -0.10 -12.79
CA GLN A 41 -12.43 0.21 -14.13
C GLN A 41 -11.70 -0.63 -15.19
N LEU A 42 -10.36 -0.67 -15.14
CA LEU A 42 -9.57 -1.46 -16.09
C LEU A 42 -9.93 -2.95 -16.03
N ALA A 43 -10.03 -3.52 -14.83
CA ALA A 43 -10.40 -4.92 -14.64
C ALA A 43 -11.82 -5.21 -15.17
N ALA A 44 -12.78 -4.36 -14.85
CA ALA A 44 -14.17 -4.52 -15.31
C ALA A 44 -14.29 -4.42 -16.84
N GLN A 45 -13.56 -3.50 -17.47
CA GLN A 45 -13.54 -3.36 -18.92
C GLN A 45 -12.86 -4.57 -19.59
N LEU A 46 -11.77 -5.10 -19.01
CA LEU A 46 -11.14 -6.33 -19.49
C LEU A 46 -12.12 -7.52 -19.45
N VAL A 47 -12.84 -7.68 -18.34
CA VAL A 47 -13.86 -8.74 -18.21
C VAL A 47 -15.01 -8.51 -19.19
N THR A 48 -15.46 -7.27 -19.37
CA THR A 48 -16.54 -6.92 -20.30
C THR A 48 -16.17 -7.26 -21.75
N THR A 49 -14.96 -6.89 -22.18
CA THR A 49 -14.42 -7.24 -23.51
C THR A 49 -14.33 -8.74 -23.67
N TRP A 50 -13.80 -9.46 -22.67
CA TRP A 50 -13.72 -10.91 -22.71
C TRP A 50 -15.11 -11.57 -22.81
N ILE A 51 -16.12 -11.08 -22.09
CA ILE A 51 -17.51 -11.60 -22.17
C ILE A 51 -18.08 -11.42 -23.58
N ARG A 52 -17.83 -10.27 -24.22
CA ARG A 52 -18.31 -9.96 -25.58
C ARG A 52 -17.64 -10.82 -26.65
N ASP A 53 -16.33 -11.06 -26.51
CA ASP A 53 -15.53 -11.75 -27.53
C ASP A 53 -15.45 -13.28 -27.32
N ALA A 54 -15.85 -13.78 -26.15
CA ALA A 54 -15.80 -15.20 -25.84
C ALA A 54 -16.79 -16.03 -26.70
N PRO A 55 -16.39 -17.22 -27.20
CA PRO A 55 -17.22 -18.04 -28.09
C PRO A 55 -18.60 -18.41 -27.52
N PRO A 56 -19.65 -18.53 -28.37
CA PRO A 56 -21.05 -18.75 -27.96
C PRO A 56 -21.34 -20.03 -27.14
N ALA A 57 -20.40 -20.97 -27.06
CA ALA A 57 -20.55 -22.22 -26.31
C ALA A 57 -20.64 -22.03 -24.79
N ARG A 58 -20.47 -20.80 -24.28
CA ARG A 58 -20.74 -20.43 -22.89
C ARG A 58 -22.03 -19.60 -22.83
N THR A 59 -23.12 -20.23 -22.41
CA THR A 59 -24.48 -19.70 -22.22
C THR A 59 -24.62 -18.48 -21.28
N PHE A 60 -23.51 -17.89 -20.83
CA PHE A 60 -23.47 -16.92 -19.73
C PHE A 60 -23.29 -15.44 -20.14
N ASN A 61 -23.07 -15.12 -21.42
CA ASN A 61 -22.38 -13.87 -21.73
C ASN A 61 -23.25 -12.61 -21.79
N GLN A 62 -24.35 -12.59 -22.56
CA GLN A 62 -25.08 -11.33 -22.77
C GLN A 62 -25.97 -10.94 -21.58
N ALA A 63 -26.63 -11.91 -20.95
CA ALA A 63 -27.53 -11.64 -19.81
C ALA A 63 -26.82 -11.05 -18.58
N LEU A 64 -25.50 -11.24 -18.44
CA LEU A 64 -24.70 -10.58 -17.40
C LEU A 64 -24.45 -9.10 -17.71
N LEU A 65 -24.30 -8.74 -18.99
CA LEU A 65 -24.11 -7.37 -19.43
C LEU A 65 -25.42 -6.57 -19.40
N ASP A 66 -26.55 -7.23 -19.71
CA ASP A 66 -27.87 -6.59 -19.78
C ASP A 66 -28.47 -6.27 -18.41
N ARG A 67 -27.99 -6.94 -17.34
CA ARG A 67 -28.42 -6.67 -15.96
C ARG A 67 -27.65 -5.48 -15.42
N VAL A 68 -28.24 -4.31 -15.50
CA VAL A 68 -27.62 -3.03 -15.14
C VAL A 68 -28.08 -2.58 -13.75
N ASP A 69 -27.14 -2.06 -12.98
CA ASP A 69 -27.39 -1.37 -11.73
C ASP A 69 -27.98 0.04 -12.01
N PRO A 70 -29.14 0.39 -11.44
CA PRO A 70 -29.87 1.61 -11.81
C PRO A 70 -29.13 2.89 -11.39
N ASP A 71 -28.29 2.83 -10.36
CA ASP A 71 -27.61 4.01 -9.81
C ASP A 71 -26.35 4.36 -10.61
N THR A 72 -25.59 3.34 -11.02
CA THR A 72 -24.32 3.51 -11.74
C THR A 72 -24.45 3.37 -13.25
N GLY A 73 -25.50 2.71 -13.75
CA GLY A 73 -25.63 2.33 -15.16
C GLY A 73 -24.64 1.25 -15.61
N LEU A 74 -23.91 0.63 -14.68
CA LEU A 74 -22.94 -0.43 -14.94
C LEU A 74 -23.57 -1.81 -14.76
N PRO A 75 -23.04 -2.88 -15.38
CA PRO A 75 -23.52 -4.22 -15.12
C PRO A 75 -23.46 -4.58 -13.61
N GLN A 76 -24.50 -5.19 -13.09
CA GLN A 76 -24.65 -5.49 -11.66
C GLN A 76 -23.52 -6.40 -11.14
N TYR A 77 -22.97 -7.27 -11.98
CA TYR A 77 -21.81 -8.09 -11.62
C TYR A 77 -20.56 -7.23 -11.40
N VAL A 78 -20.41 -6.11 -12.11
CA VAL A 78 -19.29 -5.17 -11.94
C VAL A 78 -19.42 -4.48 -10.59
N VAL A 79 -20.58 -3.88 -10.30
CA VAL A 79 -20.83 -3.19 -9.03
C VAL A 79 -20.59 -4.14 -7.85
N SER A 80 -21.23 -5.32 -7.88
CA SER A 80 -21.10 -6.30 -6.79
C SER A 80 -19.69 -6.85 -6.62
N SER A 81 -18.94 -7.10 -7.71
CA SER A 81 -17.56 -7.58 -7.62
C SER A 81 -16.61 -6.51 -7.11
N VAL A 82 -16.68 -5.29 -7.64
CA VAL A 82 -15.85 -4.17 -7.24
C VAL A 82 -16.09 -3.81 -5.76
N THR A 83 -17.34 -3.77 -5.30
CA THR A 83 -17.68 -3.49 -3.90
C THR A 83 -17.15 -4.56 -2.94
N ARG A 84 -17.12 -5.83 -3.35
CA ARG A 84 -16.68 -6.95 -2.50
C ARG A 84 -15.19 -7.29 -2.65
N THR A 85 -14.46 -6.60 -3.52
CA THR A 85 -13.06 -6.92 -3.80
C THR A 85 -12.20 -6.55 -2.61
N GLN A 86 -11.44 -7.52 -2.11
CA GLN A 86 -10.48 -7.31 -1.04
C GLN A 86 -9.10 -7.71 -1.54
N TRP A 87 -8.09 -6.89 -1.22
CA TRP A 87 -6.71 -7.18 -1.61
C TRP A 87 -5.77 -6.88 -0.44
N PRO A 88 -5.37 -7.90 0.34
CA PRO A 88 -4.47 -7.71 1.47
C PRO A 88 -3.19 -6.99 1.07
N GLY A 89 -2.81 -5.98 1.86
CA GLY A 89 -1.60 -5.18 1.67
C GLY A 89 -1.70 -4.13 0.56
N ARG A 90 -2.93 -3.75 0.15
CA ARG A 90 -3.19 -2.65 -0.79
C ARG A 90 -4.10 -1.62 -0.15
N SER A 91 -3.55 -0.45 0.14
CA SER A 91 -4.28 0.64 0.82
C SER A 91 -5.09 0.15 2.04
N GLN A 92 -4.52 -0.76 2.83
CA GLN A 92 -5.26 -1.45 3.89
C GLN A 92 -5.06 -0.75 5.23
N ILE A 93 -6.16 -0.54 5.96
CA ILE A 93 -6.14 0.07 7.29
C ILE A 93 -6.51 -0.99 8.33
N ILE A 94 -5.66 -1.16 9.34
CA ILE A 94 -5.92 -2.05 10.48
C ILE A 94 -5.86 -1.22 11.77
N ARG A 95 -6.85 -1.39 12.63
CA ARG A 95 -6.85 -0.83 13.99
C ARG A 95 -6.36 -1.90 14.95
N ASP A 96 -5.35 -1.54 15.74
CA ASP A 96 -4.80 -2.37 16.80
C ASP A 96 -5.14 -1.67 18.12
N ASP A 97 -6.35 -1.96 18.62
CA ASP A 97 -6.91 -1.31 19.81
C ASP A 97 -6.11 -1.65 21.08
N ALA A 98 -5.44 -2.81 21.11
CA ALA A 98 -4.63 -3.24 22.25
C ALA A 98 -3.41 -2.33 22.47
N HIS A 99 -2.83 -1.83 21.39
CA HIS A 99 -1.66 -0.93 21.42
C HIS A 99 -2.00 0.52 21.04
N ASN A 100 -3.28 0.83 20.84
CA ASN A 100 -3.76 2.12 20.34
C ASN A 100 -3.01 2.56 19.08
N LEU A 101 -2.84 1.64 18.12
CA LEU A 101 -2.14 1.89 16.86
C LEU A 101 -3.12 1.85 15.69
N LYS A 102 -2.81 2.64 14.65
CA LYS A 102 -3.48 2.55 13.35
C LYS A 102 -2.46 2.25 12.27
N TRP A 103 -2.54 1.05 11.71
CA TRP A 103 -1.67 0.56 10.65
C TRP A 103 -2.22 0.91 9.28
N PHE A 104 -1.38 1.50 8.43
CA PHE A 104 -1.63 1.83 7.04
C PHE A 104 -0.66 1.00 6.21
N ILE A 105 -1.15 -0.04 5.54
CA ILE A 105 -0.32 -1.05 4.90
C ILE A 105 -0.51 -0.99 3.39
N ASP A 106 0.57 -0.71 2.66
CA ASP A 106 0.58 -0.76 1.21
C ASP A 106 1.91 -1.28 0.64
N GLY A 107 1.85 -2.34 -0.17
CA GLY A 107 3.01 -2.96 -0.81
C GLY A 107 3.58 -2.21 -2.02
N ALA A 108 3.50 -0.88 -2.06
CA ALA A 108 4.12 -0.06 -3.11
C ALA A 108 5.64 -0.28 -3.17
N HIS A 109 6.18 -0.41 -4.38
CA HIS A 109 7.61 -0.71 -4.59
C HIS A 109 8.17 -0.08 -5.88
N THR A 110 7.46 0.91 -6.41
CA THR A 110 7.92 1.80 -7.48
C THR A 110 7.68 3.24 -7.05
N ARG A 111 8.36 4.19 -7.69
CA ARG A 111 8.23 5.62 -7.36
C ARG A 111 6.78 6.11 -7.48
N GLU A 112 6.12 5.74 -8.57
CA GLU A 112 4.73 6.10 -8.86
C GLU A 112 3.77 5.47 -7.85
N SER A 113 4.03 4.21 -7.45
CA SER A 113 3.22 3.52 -6.45
C SER A 113 3.39 4.13 -5.06
N ILE A 114 4.61 4.55 -4.70
CA ILE A 114 4.86 5.25 -3.43
C ILE A 114 4.14 6.60 -3.42
N GLU A 115 4.08 7.29 -4.56
CA GLU A 115 3.34 8.56 -4.66
C GLU A 115 1.84 8.33 -4.42
N ALA A 116 1.28 7.29 -5.05
CA ALA A 116 -0.10 6.89 -4.84
C ALA A 116 -0.36 6.47 -3.37
N CYS A 117 0.58 5.77 -2.74
CA CYS A 117 0.55 5.39 -1.32
C CYS A 117 0.54 6.63 -0.40
N CYS A 118 1.43 7.61 -0.63
CA CYS A 118 1.45 8.85 0.14
C CYS A 118 0.13 9.62 0.05
N ARG A 119 -0.42 9.78 -1.16
CA ARG A 119 -1.71 10.46 -1.38
C ARG A 119 -2.87 9.73 -0.73
N TRP A 120 -2.85 8.40 -0.76
CA TRP A 120 -3.84 7.59 -0.04
C TRP A 120 -3.75 7.80 1.47
N TYR A 121 -2.53 7.73 2.04
CA TYR A 121 -2.31 7.99 3.46
C TYR A 121 -2.80 9.40 3.85
N GLU A 122 -2.47 10.42 3.06
CA GLU A 122 -2.93 11.80 3.25
C GLU A 122 -4.45 11.87 3.40
N GLY A 123 -5.19 11.36 2.42
CA GLY A 123 -6.65 11.39 2.44
C GLY A 123 -7.28 10.64 3.62
N CYS A 124 -6.57 9.67 4.20
CA CYS A 124 -7.04 8.94 5.38
C CYS A 124 -6.79 9.66 6.71
N VAL A 125 -5.91 10.67 6.74
CA VAL A 125 -5.51 11.40 7.95
C VAL A 125 -5.81 12.89 7.90
N GLU A 126 -6.33 13.39 6.78
CA GLU A 126 -6.93 14.72 6.70
C GLU A 126 -8.22 14.75 7.55
N GLN A 127 -8.29 15.68 8.50
CA GLN A 127 -9.49 15.90 9.30
C GLN A 127 -10.50 16.74 8.50
N PRO A 128 -11.82 16.48 8.65
CA PRO A 128 -12.85 17.36 8.10
C PRO A 128 -12.69 18.79 8.61
N ALA A 129 -12.91 19.78 7.75
CA ALA A 129 -12.84 21.18 8.14
C ALA A 129 -13.89 21.47 9.23
N GLY A 130 -13.45 21.85 10.43
CA GLY A 130 -14.32 22.29 11.53
C GLY A 130 -14.36 21.39 12.76
N GLU A 131 -13.67 20.25 12.77
CA GLU A 131 -13.43 19.49 14.02
C GLU A 131 -12.26 20.11 14.80
N ASP A 132 -12.40 20.20 16.12
CA ASP A 132 -11.38 20.75 17.02
C ASP A 132 -10.00 20.16 16.70
N HIS A 133 -8.98 21.04 16.64
CA HIS A 133 -7.59 20.74 16.26
C HIS A 133 -6.91 19.75 17.21
N GLN A 134 -7.33 18.49 17.19
CA GLN A 134 -6.57 17.39 17.78
C GLN A 134 -5.23 17.34 17.03
N PRO A 135 -4.08 17.38 17.74
CA PRO A 135 -2.78 17.29 17.10
C PRO A 135 -2.71 16.00 16.29
N ARG A 136 -2.23 16.10 15.05
CA ARG A 136 -2.05 14.93 14.17
C ARG A 136 -1.19 13.89 14.91
N PRO A 137 -1.63 12.61 14.98
CA PRO A 137 -0.82 11.55 15.56
C PRO A 137 0.57 11.48 14.93
N ALA A 138 1.58 11.16 15.73
CA ALA A 138 2.92 10.93 15.20
C ALA A 138 2.92 9.74 14.23
N LEU A 139 3.80 9.78 13.24
CA LEU A 139 3.97 8.72 12.25
C LEU A 139 5.18 7.86 12.57
N VAL A 140 5.00 6.54 12.48
CA VAL A 140 6.06 5.55 12.35
C VAL A 140 6.09 5.09 10.90
N LEU A 141 7.23 5.22 10.23
CA LEU A 141 7.46 4.64 8.91
C LEU A 141 8.12 3.27 9.09
N LEU A 142 7.49 2.20 8.63
CA LEU A 142 8.10 0.88 8.48
C LEU A 142 8.37 0.63 7.00
N PHE A 143 9.64 0.63 6.61
CA PHE A 143 10.04 0.59 5.21
C PHE A 143 11.04 -0.52 4.92
N ASN A 144 10.90 -1.11 3.74
CA ASN A 144 11.95 -1.92 3.16
C ASN A 144 11.95 -1.84 1.64
N CYS A 145 13.12 -1.89 1.02
CA CYS A 145 13.32 -2.01 -0.41
C CYS A 145 14.62 -2.78 -0.66
N THR A 146 14.59 -3.84 -1.47
CA THR A 146 15.74 -4.71 -1.70
C THR A 146 16.06 -4.87 -3.19
N GLY A 147 17.26 -5.38 -3.49
CA GLY A 147 17.62 -5.89 -4.81
C GLY A 147 17.96 -4.80 -5.85
N GLY A 148 18.68 -3.74 -5.44
CA GLY A 148 19.17 -2.70 -6.37
C GLY A 148 18.07 -1.80 -6.95
N ARG A 149 16.85 -1.88 -6.41
CA ARG A 149 15.76 -0.95 -6.72
C ARG A 149 16.09 0.44 -6.17
N ALA A 150 15.43 1.47 -6.68
CA ALA A 150 15.63 2.87 -6.30
C ALA A 150 15.09 3.20 -4.88
N GLY A 151 15.53 2.45 -3.86
CA GLY A 151 15.13 2.62 -2.46
C GLY A 151 15.44 4.02 -1.94
N GLU A 152 16.61 4.57 -2.29
CA GLU A 152 16.98 5.95 -1.98
C GLU A 152 15.99 6.96 -2.55
N ALA A 153 15.62 6.83 -3.83
CA ALA A 153 14.66 7.73 -4.47
C ALA A 153 13.26 7.62 -3.84
N MET A 154 12.84 6.41 -3.45
CA MET A 154 11.56 6.20 -2.77
C MET A 154 11.57 6.81 -1.35
N LEU A 155 12.67 6.65 -0.61
CA LEU A 155 12.84 7.29 0.70
C LEU A 155 12.88 8.82 0.60
N ALA A 156 13.57 9.37 -0.41
CA ALA A 156 13.59 10.80 -0.68
C ALA A 156 12.19 11.33 -0.95
N GLN A 157 11.38 10.60 -1.72
CA GLN A 157 9.99 10.97 -1.98
C GLN A 157 9.12 10.93 -0.72
N LEU A 158 9.26 9.89 0.11
CA LEU A 158 8.56 9.77 1.38
C LEU A 158 8.94 10.91 2.34
N ALA A 159 10.23 11.15 2.52
CA ALA A 159 10.75 12.21 3.39
C ALA A 159 10.25 13.59 2.95
N GLN A 160 10.36 13.92 1.65
CA GLN A 160 9.87 15.18 1.10
C GLN A 160 8.37 15.35 1.36
N PHE A 161 7.58 14.31 1.10
CA PHE A 161 6.14 14.32 1.33
C PHE A 161 5.79 14.62 2.81
N PHE A 162 6.47 13.97 3.76
CA PHE A 162 6.22 14.22 5.19
C PHE A 162 6.68 15.61 5.64
N ILE A 163 7.81 16.10 5.13
CA ILE A 163 8.32 17.45 5.42
C ILE A 163 7.33 18.51 4.91
N ASP A 164 6.91 18.41 3.66
CA ASP A 164 5.99 19.38 3.03
C ASP A 164 4.66 19.46 3.78
N ARG A 165 4.21 18.33 4.34
CA ARG A 165 2.93 18.23 5.08
C ARG A 165 3.09 18.31 6.59
N LYS A 166 4.29 18.66 7.07
CA LYS A 166 4.61 18.82 8.50
C LYS A 166 4.16 17.61 9.33
N VAL A 167 4.31 16.42 8.76
CA VAL A 167 4.09 15.15 9.47
C VAL A 167 5.33 14.89 10.31
N LEU A 168 5.14 14.75 11.63
CA LEU A 168 6.19 14.30 12.53
C LEU A 168 6.41 12.80 12.33
N VAL A 169 7.56 12.42 11.78
CA VAL A 169 7.97 11.01 11.71
C VAL A 169 8.75 10.68 12.96
N ALA A 170 8.06 10.21 14.01
CA ALA A 170 8.66 9.90 15.31
C ALA A 170 9.64 8.72 15.24
N HIS A 171 9.38 7.76 14.34
CA HIS A 171 10.28 6.64 14.11
C HIS A 171 10.33 6.27 12.62
N ALA A 172 11.55 6.02 12.11
CA ALA A 172 11.75 5.31 10.85
C ALA A 172 12.38 3.94 11.15
N VAL A 173 11.64 2.88 10.87
CA VAL A 173 12.02 1.49 11.15
C VAL A 173 12.34 0.79 9.83
N PHE A 174 13.53 0.22 9.75
CA PHE A 174 13.99 -0.56 8.59
C PHE A 174 14.23 -2.01 8.98
N CYS A 175 13.57 -2.93 8.30
CA CYS A 175 13.74 -4.37 8.51
C CYS A 175 13.89 -5.10 7.16
N PRO A 176 14.55 -6.27 7.11
CA PRO A 176 14.61 -7.09 5.91
C PRO A 176 13.27 -7.82 5.69
N ASN A 177 13.08 -8.38 4.48
CA ASN A 177 11.90 -9.21 4.17
C ASN A 177 12.01 -10.63 4.75
N ILE A 178 12.19 -10.70 6.08
CA ILE A 178 12.29 -11.95 6.85
C ILE A 178 11.15 -11.89 7.86
N THR A 179 10.19 -12.80 7.77
CA THR A 179 8.96 -12.78 8.61
C THR A 179 9.31 -12.92 10.09
N ASN A 180 9.84 -14.09 10.48
CA ASN A 180 10.31 -14.37 11.83
C ASN A 180 11.65 -15.11 11.75
N ARG A 181 12.55 -14.82 12.69
CA ARG A 181 13.79 -15.59 12.85
C ARG A 181 13.63 -16.55 14.02
N PRO A 182 13.72 -17.88 13.81
CA PRO A 182 13.75 -18.80 14.92
C PRO A 182 15.01 -18.56 15.77
N ASP A 183 14.87 -18.63 17.09
CA ASP A 183 15.97 -18.41 18.05
C ASP A 183 17.20 -19.32 17.80
N SER A 184 16.99 -20.47 17.16
CA SER A 184 18.02 -21.43 16.78
C SER A 184 18.89 -21.00 15.58
N GLN A 185 18.55 -19.90 14.90
CA GLN A 185 19.26 -19.37 13.74
C GLN A 185 19.74 -17.92 13.98
N LYS A 186 20.31 -17.63 15.15
CA LYS A 186 20.95 -16.32 15.39
C LYS A 186 22.20 -16.22 14.51
N PRO A 187 22.22 -15.33 13.49
CA PRO A 187 23.41 -15.15 12.67
C PRO A 187 24.54 -14.61 13.55
N ASP A 188 25.77 -14.97 13.21
CA ASP A 188 26.92 -14.29 13.80
C ASP A 188 26.95 -12.80 13.40
N GLN A 189 27.84 -12.01 14.01
CA GLN A 189 27.90 -10.58 13.77
C GLN A 189 28.15 -10.23 12.29
N GLN A 190 28.95 -11.01 11.58
CA GLN A 190 29.30 -10.74 10.18
C GLN A 190 28.14 -11.08 9.24
N GLN A 191 27.45 -12.19 9.51
CA GLN A 191 26.21 -12.58 8.83
C GLN A 191 25.08 -11.58 9.08
N LEU A 192 24.97 -11.04 10.29
CA LEU A 192 23.96 -10.03 10.59
C LEU A 192 24.22 -8.73 9.84
N LEU A 193 25.48 -8.29 9.77
CA LEU A 193 25.89 -7.10 9.03
C LEU A 193 25.61 -7.21 7.53
N SER A 194 25.87 -8.38 6.93
CA SER A 194 25.57 -8.60 5.52
C SER A 194 24.07 -8.65 5.26
N LEU A 195 23.32 -9.31 6.14
CA LEU A 195 21.87 -9.47 6.05
C LEU A 195 21.11 -8.14 6.19
N LEU A 196 21.64 -7.20 6.97
CA LEU A 196 21.04 -5.89 7.22
C LEU A 196 21.69 -4.76 6.40
N SER A 197 22.53 -5.10 5.41
CA SER A 197 23.30 -4.10 4.65
C SER A 197 22.39 -3.09 3.92
N ASP A 198 21.30 -3.56 3.31
CA ASP A 198 20.27 -2.71 2.68
C ASP A 198 19.59 -1.81 3.72
N GLN A 199 19.18 -2.35 4.87
CA GLN A 199 18.50 -1.59 5.93
C GLN A 199 19.40 -0.52 6.54
N ARG A 200 20.70 -0.81 6.69
CA ARG A 200 21.71 0.18 7.12
C ARG A 200 21.98 1.24 6.06
N ALA A 201 21.83 0.92 4.78
CA ALA A 201 21.87 1.93 3.73
C ALA A 201 20.65 2.85 3.80
N HIS A 202 19.44 2.29 4.01
CA HIS A 202 18.21 3.06 4.19
C HIS A 202 18.28 3.98 5.40
N GLU A 203 18.82 3.50 6.53
CA GLU A 203 19.10 4.33 7.70
C GLU A 203 19.98 5.55 7.34
N ARG A 204 21.10 5.34 6.64
CA ARG A 204 22.01 6.43 6.25
C ARG A 204 21.33 7.45 5.36
N VAL A 205 20.59 6.98 4.35
CA VAL A 205 19.80 7.82 3.45
C VAL A 205 18.77 8.62 4.25
N TRP A 206 17.98 7.97 5.11
CA TRP A 206 16.95 8.63 5.90
C TRP A 206 17.50 9.73 6.81
N ARG A 207 18.61 9.46 7.52
CA ARG A 207 19.27 10.46 8.37
C ARG A 207 19.80 11.67 7.59
N THR A 208 20.09 11.49 6.30
CA THR A 208 20.51 12.58 5.41
C THR A 208 19.31 13.41 4.95
N LEU A 209 18.18 12.76 4.67
CA LEU A 209 16.95 13.38 4.20
C LEU A 209 16.16 14.09 5.32
N VAL A 210 16.17 13.53 6.54
CA VAL A 210 15.46 14.03 7.72
C VAL A 210 16.46 14.19 8.88
N PRO A 211 17.26 15.28 8.88
CA PRO A 211 18.24 15.55 9.94
C PRO A 211 17.59 15.65 11.33
N ALA A 212 18.33 15.28 12.38
CA ALA A 212 17.85 15.18 13.77
C ALA A 212 17.34 16.50 14.37
N ASP A 213 17.77 17.63 13.81
CA ASP A 213 17.36 18.99 14.19
C ASP A 213 16.11 19.48 13.43
N SER A 214 15.58 18.68 12.50
CA SER A 214 14.33 19.02 11.82
C SER A 214 13.13 18.80 12.73
N ASN A 215 12.13 19.68 12.64
CA ASN A 215 10.85 19.57 13.38
C ASN A 215 10.03 18.31 12.98
N SER A 216 10.50 17.55 11.99
CA SER A 216 9.89 16.31 11.51
C SER A 216 10.73 15.06 11.87
N SER A 217 11.82 15.23 12.63
CA SER A 217 12.76 14.14 12.93
C SER A 217 12.40 13.35 14.18
N GLY A 218 12.64 12.05 14.09
CA GLY A 218 12.49 11.10 15.17
C GLY A 218 13.62 10.07 15.16
N ALA A 219 13.50 9.02 15.98
CA ALA A 219 14.53 8.00 16.04
C ALA A 219 14.52 7.11 14.79
N VAL A 220 15.65 6.46 14.52
CA VAL A 220 15.79 5.52 13.39
C VAL A 220 16.22 4.18 13.93
N GLU A 221 15.47 3.14 13.60
CA GLU A 221 15.65 1.79 14.10
C GLU A 221 15.90 0.81 12.96
N VAL A 222 16.84 -0.12 13.18
CA VAL A 222 17.11 -1.22 12.25
C VAL A 222 16.98 -2.53 13.00
N VAL A 223 16.01 -3.35 12.59
CA VAL A 223 15.66 -4.61 13.27
C VAL A 223 15.84 -5.82 12.35
N GLY A 224 15.91 -7.01 12.92
CA GLY A 224 16.31 -8.24 12.23
C GLY A 224 15.20 -8.88 11.39
N SER A 225 13.94 -8.64 11.72
CA SER A 225 12.81 -9.29 11.05
C SER A 225 11.57 -8.41 11.09
N ILE A 226 10.54 -8.83 10.35
CA ILE A 226 9.24 -8.17 10.31
C ILE A 226 8.53 -8.35 11.65
N GLY A 227 8.56 -9.54 12.25
CA GLY A 227 8.02 -9.79 13.58
C GLY A 227 8.69 -8.92 14.64
N GLU A 228 10.03 -8.85 14.65
CA GLU A 228 10.76 -7.93 15.54
C GLU A 228 10.35 -6.46 15.33
N ALA A 229 10.09 -6.05 14.08
CA ALA A 229 9.63 -4.69 13.80
C ALA A 229 8.23 -4.43 14.37
N VAL A 230 7.30 -5.36 14.18
CA VAL A 230 5.93 -5.25 14.69
C VAL A 230 5.94 -5.22 16.22
N ASP A 231 6.63 -6.16 16.86
CA ASP A 231 6.78 -6.21 18.32
C ASP A 231 7.40 -4.93 18.86
N TRP A 232 8.46 -4.43 18.21
CA TRP A 232 9.11 -3.20 18.64
C TRP A 232 8.16 -2.00 18.55
N ILE A 233 7.43 -1.85 17.44
CA ILE A 233 6.48 -0.74 17.25
C ILE A 233 5.33 -0.81 18.27
N GLN A 234 4.75 -1.99 18.48
CA GLN A 234 3.68 -2.19 19.47
C GLN A 234 4.11 -1.84 20.89
N ASN A 235 5.36 -2.10 21.24
CA ASN A 235 5.89 -1.82 22.58
C ASN A 235 6.35 -0.37 22.80
N HIS A 236 6.65 0.39 21.74
CA HIS A 236 7.30 1.71 21.87
C HIS A 236 6.50 2.89 21.28
N CYS A 237 5.51 2.64 20.42
CA CYS A 237 4.88 3.69 19.61
C CYS A 237 3.38 3.90 19.91
N ASN A 238 2.93 3.64 21.13
CA ASN A 238 1.52 3.76 21.54
C ASN A 238 0.87 5.09 21.10
N GLY A 239 -0.30 5.02 20.43
CA GLY A 239 -1.02 6.20 19.93
C GLY A 239 -0.55 6.72 18.56
N ALA A 240 0.40 6.03 17.91
CA ALA A 240 0.92 6.45 16.61
C ALA A 240 0.15 5.86 15.42
N HIS A 241 0.29 6.53 14.27
CA HIS A 241 0.04 5.92 12.98
C HIS A 241 1.27 5.15 12.52
N VAL A 242 1.09 4.00 11.87
CA VAL A 242 2.19 3.21 11.31
C VAL A 242 1.97 3.05 9.81
N LEU A 243 2.84 3.63 8.97
CA LEU A 243 2.82 3.43 7.52
C LEU A 243 3.81 2.35 7.12
N VAL A 244 3.33 1.26 6.54
CA VAL A 244 4.11 0.14 6.04
C VAL A 244 4.18 0.21 4.52
N THR A 245 5.37 0.36 3.95
CA THR A 245 5.53 0.45 2.50
C THR A 245 6.92 0.07 1.97
N GLY A 246 7.13 0.14 0.66
CA GLY A 246 8.40 -0.16 -0.03
C GLY A 246 8.53 -1.61 -0.52
N SER A 247 7.76 -2.55 0.04
CA SER A 247 7.81 -3.96 -0.37
C SER A 247 6.49 -4.69 -0.14
N LEU A 248 6.07 -5.47 -1.13
CA LEU A 248 4.92 -6.37 -0.99
C LEU A 248 5.18 -7.50 0.01
N HIS A 249 6.42 -7.99 0.12
CA HIS A 249 6.80 -8.99 1.11
C HIS A 249 6.74 -8.43 2.53
N LEU A 250 7.15 -7.17 2.72
CA LEU A 250 7.01 -6.48 3.99
C LEU A 250 5.53 -6.33 4.36
N ALA A 251 4.70 -5.81 3.45
CA ALA A 251 3.27 -5.65 3.68
C ALA A 251 2.60 -6.98 4.07
N GLY A 252 2.88 -8.06 3.33
CA GLY A 252 2.35 -9.40 3.65
C GLY A 252 2.87 -9.95 4.97
N GLY A 253 4.16 -9.78 5.28
CA GLY A 253 4.73 -10.25 6.54
C GLY A 253 4.23 -9.48 7.76
N VAL A 254 3.91 -8.19 7.62
CA VAL A 254 3.29 -7.42 8.71
C VAL A 254 1.88 -7.89 8.96
N LEU A 255 1.09 -8.15 7.90
CA LEU A 255 -0.26 -8.69 8.04
C LEU A 255 -0.27 -10.04 8.77
N ASP A 256 0.68 -10.91 8.45
CA ASP A 256 0.87 -12.20 9.13
C ASP A 256 1.28 -12.01 10.60
N ALA A 257 2.22 -11.11 10.87
CA ALA A 257 2.71 -10.83 12.22
C ALA A 257 1.67 -10.15 13.13
N LEU A 258 0.74 -9.36 12.57
CA LEU A 258 -0.30 -8.71 13.35
C LEU A 258 -1.36 -9.69 13.87
N ASP A 259 -1.57 -10.83 13.21
CA ASP A 259 -2.60 -11.84 13.55
C ASP A 259 -4.02 -11.24 13.78
N ILE A 260 -4.29 -10.06 13.21
CA ILE A 260 -5.58 -9.37 13.27
C ILE A 260 -6.34 -9.73 11.99
N ALA A 261 -7.65 -10.00 12.12
CA ALA A 261 -8.54 -10.21 10.98
C ALA A 261 -8.38 -9.03 9.97
N PRO A 262 -7.82 -9.28 8.77
CA PRO A 262 -7.38 -8.21 7.87
C PRO A 262 -8.56 -7.37 7.34
N PHE A 263 -9.74 -7.96 7.33
CA PHE A 263 -11.01 -7.30 7.07
C PHE A 263 -11.89 -7.69 8.26
N GLY A 264 -12.30 -6.71 9.06
CA GLY A 264 -13.15 -6.95 10.23
C GLY A 264 -14.33 -7.83 9.85
N ASN A 265 -14.80 -8.68 10.77
CA ASN A 265 -15.95 -9.56 10.54
C ASN A 265 -17.07 -8.76 9.87
N THR A 266 -17.30 -9.03 8.59
CA THR A 266 -18.50 -8.58 7.90
C THR A 266 -19.60 -9.50 8.38
N ASP A 267 -20.25 -9.12 9.48
CA ASP A 267 -21.56 -9.65 9.87
C ASP A 267 -22.60 -9.33 8.78
#